data_AF-A0A3N2R2Q1-F1
#
_entry.id   AF-A0A3N2R2Q1-F1
#
_cell.length_a   1.000
_cell.length_b   1.000
_cell.length_c   1.000
_cell.angle_alpha   90.00
_cell.angle_beta   90.00
_cell.angle_gamma   90.00
#
_symmetry.space_group_name_H-M   'P 1'
#
loop_
_entity.id
_entity.type
_entity.pdbx_description
1 polymer ?
#
loop_
_entity_poly.entity_id
_entity_poly.type
_entity_poly.pdbx_seq_one_letter_code
_entity_poly.pdbx_strand_id
1 'polypeptide(L)'
;MDDVQKDAQTLRILIADDSESDRLILSTMVRRQGHDVMTAADGIEAVECFRRFQPQIVLLDVMMPRMDGMDAARHIKALAGESLVPVIFLTSLSDADALARCLEAGGDDFLSKPYNRIIIEAKINAFNRMRVMHRTLSQQRDVIRAHNQRLVNEQNIAKRVFDNVAHTGCLDAPNIRYHASPMSVFNGDILYACPRPSGGMNILIGDFTGHGLPAAIGAMPVAEIFYGMTSKGFLSGDILREINQKLWRIMPKDMFCCAAFIELDLHLGNLSIWNGGLPCGFLLRRGEAVERLTSAHLPLGVVAAERFSVDVARYKVEEGDTVLFATDGVPEAMNAEGEMFGETRLEAAVAGTPDDQSVLDAVLRAVARFTGAEESSDDLTVLTVDVVPPAEVEELPLRVTQSALSGPATWSCEYEVTGETLAQFNPLPLLLHICMEVPGLRRRGGEVYTVLAELYTNALEHGVLGLPSVWKNSPEGFGQYYAERERRLRTVGDHAVLFRLEHKTGRNGGELRVVCRDSGVGFNYTEQTQRTVPEAGYAGRGLALLRQLCDSLTHHGTGNEVEAVYRWTFDPDESEQHTG
;
A
#
# COMPACT_ATOMS: atom_id res chain seq x y z
N MET A 1 -18.15 8.98 54.41
CA MET A 1 -19.19 10.02 54.43
C MET A 1 -18.48 11.26 54.92
N ASP A 2 -17.86 12.03 54.03
CA ASP A 2 -17.24 13.29 54.39
C ASP A 2 -17.31 14.23 53.16
N ASP A 3 -17.91 15.39 53.42
CA ASP A 3 -17.84 16.66 52.70
C ASP A 3 -17.94 16.66 51.16
N VAL A 4 -19.17 16.59 50.68
CA VAL A 4 -19.56 17.28 49.44
C VAL A 4 -19.67 18.77 49.75
N GLN A 5 -18.53 19.46 49.74
CA GLN A 5 -18.45 20.91 49.79
C GLN A 5 -19.34 21.48 48.67
N LYS A 6 -20.48 22.09 49.02
CA LYS A 6 -21.28 22.89 48.09
C LYS A 6 -20.45 24.12 47.70
N ASP A 7 -19.67 24.01 46.63
CA ASP A 7 -19.20 25.19 45.89
C ASP A 7 -20.41 25.86 45.24
N ALA A 8 -21.13 26.66 46.03
CA ALA A 8 -22.14 27.56 45.51
C ALA A 8 -21.42 28.69 44.75
N GLN A 9 -21.05 28.44 43.50
CA GLN A 9 -20.52 29.47 42.61
C GLN A 9 -21.50 30.66 42.57
N THR A 10 -21.01 31.85 42.89
CA THR A 10 -21.74 33.11 42.69
C THR A 10 -22.10 33.25 41.21
N LEU A 11 -23.40 33.19 40.92
CA LEU A 11 -23.91 33.35 39.56
C LEU A 11 -24.21 34.81 39.27
N ARG A 12 -24.01 35.23 38.02
CA ARG A 12 -24.53 36.50 37.50
C ARG A 12 -25.95 36.29 36.98
N ILE A 13 -26.92 36.93 37.60
CA ILE A 13 -28.34 36.79 37.28
C ILE A 13 -28.91 38.15 36.86
N LEU A 14 -29.53 38.20 35.69
CA LEU A 14 -30.27 39.37 35.23
C LEU A 14 -31.73 39.22 35.63
N ILE A 15 -32.31 40.27 36.23
CA ILE A 15 -33.73 40.32 36.59
C ILE A 15 -34.36 41.50 35.88
N ALA A 16 -35.32 41.24 34.99
CA ALA A 16 -36.02 42.25 34.23
C ALA A 16 -37.52 42.17 34.54
N ASP A 17 -38.08 43.24 35.07
CA ASP A 17 -39.47 43.36 35.51
C ASP A 17 -39.79 44.86 35.55
N ASP A 18 -40.99 45.31 35.18
CA ASP A 18 -41.34 46.74 35.13
C ASP A 18 -41.66 47.31 36.53
N SER A 19 -42.09 46.46 37.46
CA SER A 19 -42.37 46.80 38.85
C SER A 19 -41.09 46.96 39.67
N GLU A 20 -40.82 48.18 40.14
CA GLU A 20 -39.68 48.46 41.02
C GLU A 20 -39.72 47.64 42.32
N SER A 21 -40.93 47.41 42.85
CA SER A 21 -41.13 46.61 44.05
C SER A 21 -40.77 45.14 43.82
N ASP A 22 -41.20 44.56 42.69
CA ASP A 22 -40.89 43.16 42.35
C ASP A 22 -39.40 42.98 42.07
N ARG A 23 -38.77 43.91 41.33
CA ARG A 23 -37.31 43.93 41.13
C ARG A 23 -36.55 43.98 42.46
N LEU A 24 -36.96 44.82 43.40
CA LEU A 24 -36.29 44.95 44.71
C LEU A 24 -36.43 43.68 45.56
N ILE A 25 -37.63 43.07 45.57
CA ILE A 25 -37.90 41.84 46.30
C ILE A 25 -37.08 40.68 45.73
N LEU A 26 -37.18 40.44 44.42
CA LEU A 26 -36.47 39.36 43.74
C LEU A 26 -34.95 39.53 43.84
N SER A 27 -34.43 40.73 43.59
CA SER A 27 -33.00 41.00 43.70
C SER A 27 -32.50 40.77 45.13
N THR A 28 -33.26 41.14 46.16
CA THR A 28 -32.91 40.86 47.55
C THR A 28 -32.90 39.36 47.85
N MET A 29 -33.90 38.61 47.37
CA MET A 29 -33.96 37.15 47.55
C MET A 29 -32.77 36.45 46.90
N VAL A 30 -32.45 36.80 45.65
CA VAL A 30 -31.39 36.18 44.86
C VAL A 30 -30.00 36.60 45.38
N ARG A 31 -29.80 37.87 45.78
CA ARG A 31 -28.54 38.31 46.42
C ARG A 31 -28.30 37.61 47.76
N ARG A 32 -29.35 37.38 48.55
CA ARG A 32 -29.26 36.59 49.80
C ARG A 32 -28.89 35.12 49.58
N GLN A 33 -29.01 34.61 48.36
CA GLN A 33 -28.52 33.28 47.97
C GLN A 33 -27.04 33.29 47.54
N GLY A 34 -26.37 34.45 47.56
CA GLY A 34 -24.95 34.59 47.24
C GLY A 34 -24.66 34.82 45.75
N HIS A 35 -25.65 35.28 44.99
CA HIS A 35 -25.54 35.59 43.56
C HIS A 35 -25.40 37.09 43.30
N ASP A 36 -24.73 37.44 42.21
CA ASP A 36 -24.61 38.80 41.71
C ASP A 36 -25.80 39.12 40.80
N VAL A 37 -26.45 40.27 41.01
CA VAL A 37 -27.73 40.58 40.39
C VAL A 37 -27.67 41.95 39.73
N MET A 38 -27.92 41.94 38.41
CA MET A 38 -28.22 43.13 37.60
C MET A 38 -29.73 43.21 37.37
N THR A 39 -30.30 44.40 37.44
CA THR A 39 -31.73 44.63 37.20
C THR A 39 -31.96 45.45 35.94
N ALA A 40 -33.08 45.24 35.26
CA ALA A 40 -33.55 46.07 34.15
C ALA A 40 -35.04 46.37 34.30
N ALA A 41 -35.49 47.56 33.91
CA ALA A 41 -36.86 48.00 34.05
C ALA A 41 -37.76 47.63 32.85
N ASP A 42 -37.18 47.17 31.74
CA ASP A 42 -37.91 46.69 30.57
C ASP A 42 -37.05 45.82 29.65
N GLY A 43 -37.65 45.28 28.58
CA GLY A 43 -36.99 44.38 27.64
C GLY A 43 -35.81 44.99 26.88
N ILE A 44 -35.83 46.30 26.57
CA ILE A 44 -34.70 46.95 25.87
C ILE A 44 -33.49 47.01 26.79
N GLU A 45 -33.70 47.50 28.03
CA GLU A 45 -32.65 47.55 29.03
C GLU A 45 -32.17 46.13 29.39
N ALA A 46 -33.05 45.12 29.39
CA ALA A 46 -32.68 43.73 29.63
C ALA A 46 -31.69 43.21 28.58
N VAL A 47 -31.94 43.49 27.30
CA VAL A 47 -31.04 43.10 26.20
C VAL A 47 -29.68 43.84 26.29
N GLU A 48 -29.68 45.12 26.66
CA GLU A 48 -28.44 45.89 26.87
C GLU A 48 -27.64 45.38 28.06
N CYS A 49 -28.31 45.15 29.18
CA CYS A 49 -27.75 44.55 30.38
C CYS A 49 -27.20 43.14 30.09
N PHE A 50 -27.88 42.35 29.26
CA PHE A 50 -27.38 41.04 28.85
C PHE A 50 -26.00 41.13 28.17
N ARG A 51 -25.84 42.07 27.23
CA ARG A 51 -24.57 42.29 26.52
C ARG A 51 -23.45 42.73 27.46
N ARG A 52 -23.74 43.63 28.40
CA ARG A 52 -22.73 44.21 29.30
C ARG A 52 -22.36 43.31 30.46
N PHE A 53 -23.35 42.70 31.09
CA PHE A 53 -23.20 41.92 32.32
C PHE A 53 -22.87 40.44 32.04
N GLN A 54 -23.17 39.96 30.84
CA GLN A 54 -23.05 38.55 30.45
C GLN A 54 -23.64 37.63 31.55
N PRO A 55 -24.94 37.78 31.85
CA PRO A 55 -25.61 36.98 32.86
C PRO A 55 -25.64 35.52 32.44
N GLN A 56 -25.63 34.68 33.44
CA GLN A 56 -25.63 33.23 33.29
C GLN A 56 -27.04 32.65 33.44
N ILE A 57 -27.97 33.39 34.06
CA ILE A 57 -29.42 33.12 34.13
C ILE A 57 -30.15 34.44 33.96
N VAL A 58 -31.27 34.43 33.24
CA VAL A 58 -32.15 35.59 33.09
C VAL A 58 -33.52 35.26 33.69
N LEU A 59 -34.00 36.11 34.58
CA LEU A 59 -35.37 36.13 35.09
C LEU A 59 -36.10 37.30 34.42
N LEU A 60 -37.20 37.04 33.72
CA LEU A 60 -37.78 38.00 32.79
C LEU A 60 -39.30 38.06 32.95
N ASP A 61 -39.87 39.21 33.31
CA ASP A 61 -41.32 39.39 33.26
C ASP A 61 -41.81 39.31 31.82
N VAL A 62 -42.95 38.65 31.62
CA VAL A 62 -43.61 38.54 30.31
C VAL A 62 -44.11 39.91 29.85
N MET A 63 -44.68 40.70 30.76
CA MET A 63 -45.33 41.98 30.45
C MET A 63 -44.45 43.14 30.89
N MET A 64 -43.87 43.85 29.93
CA MET A 64 -43.02 45.03 30.20
C MET A 64 -43.24 46.11 29.13
N PRO A 65 -43.04 47.40 29.46
CA PRO A 65 -43.16 48.49 28.49
C PRO A 65 -42.01 48.48 27.47
N ARG A 66 -42.21 49.15 26.32
CA ARG A 66 -41.25 49.29 25.20
C ARG A 66 -40.93 48.00 24.44
N MET A 67 -40.49 46.95 25.12
CA MET A 67 -40.24 45.62 24.60
C MET A 67 -40.71 44.60 25.63
N ASP A 68 -41.57 43.67 25.21
CA ASP A 68 -42.08 42.63 26.10
C ASP A 68 -41.02 41.57 26.41
N GLY A 69 -41.30 40.73 27.41
CA GLY A 69 -40.37 39.68 27.83
C GLY A 69 -40.13 38.62 26.76
N MET A 70 -41.12 38.31 25.93
CA MET A 70 -40.98 37.28 24.90
C MET A 70 -40.03 37.74 23.79
N ASP A 71 -40.19 38.97 23.33
CA ASP A 71 -39.29 39.61 22.37
C ASP A 71 -37.89 39.76 22.94
N ALA A 72 -37.76 40.19 24.20
CA ALA A 72 -36.47 40.27 24.87
C ALA A 72 -35.79 38.89 24.97
N ALA A 73 -36.53 37.82 25.29
CA ALA A 73 -36.01 36.45 25.34
C ALA A 73 -35.46 36.01 23.98
N ARG A 74 -36.18 36.25 22.87
CA ARG A 74 -35.70 35.95 21.52
C ARG A 74 -34.39 36.66 21.20
N HIS A 75 -34.29 37.96 21.52
CA HIS A 75 -33.06 38.73 21.32
C HIS A 75 -31.90 38.21 22.17
N ILE A 76 -32.17 37.88 23.44
CA ILE A 76 -31.16 37.34 24.36
C ILE A 76 -30.66 35.98 23.87
N LYS A 77 -31.54 35.07 23.44
CA LYS A 77 -31.15 33.77 22.90
C LYS A 77 -30.33 33.91 21.62
N ALA A 78 -30.72 34.82 20.72
CA ALA A 78 -29.94 35.11 19.51
C ALA A 78 -28.54 35.67 19.84
N LEU A 79 -28.43 36.53 20.87
CA LEU A 79 -27.14 37.05 21.33
C LEU A 79 -26.28 36.01 22.05
N ALA A 80 -26.89 35.04 22.73
CA ALA A 80 -26.18 33.97 23.42
C ALA A 80 -25.52 32.95 22.46
N GLY A 81 -26.07 32.80 21.25
CA GLY A 81 -25.53 31.90 20.23
C GLY A 81 -25.51 30.44 20.71
N GLU A 82 -24.35 29.79 20.63
CA GLU A 82 -24.16 28.41 21.11
C GLU A 82 -24.11 28.31 22.65
N SER A 83 -24.03 29.42 23.39
CA SER A 83 -24.02 29.39 24.85
C SER A 83 -25.43 29.21 25.41
N LEU A 84 -25.66 28.14 26.17
CA LEU A 84 -26.92 27.97 26.88
C LEU A 84 -27.05 29.00 28.02
N VAL A 85 -27.92 29.98 27.84
CA VAL A 85 -28.37 30.87 28.93
C VAL A 85 -29.84 30.58 29.25
N PRO A 86 -30.13 30.02 30.43
CA PRO A 86 -31.50 29.80 30.88
C PRO A 86 -32.28 31.10 31.05
N VAL A 87 -33.46 31.18 30.42
CA VAL A 87 -34.43 32.26 30.55
C VAL A 87 -35.65 31.72 31.29
N ILE A 88 -35.92 32.26 32.47
CA ILE A 88 -37.04 31.86 33.32
C ILE A 88 -38.03 33.02 33.35
N PHE A 89 -39.23 32.80 32.83
CA PHE A 89 -40.27 33.83 32.80
C PHE A 89 -40.89 34.06 34.19
N LEU A 90 -41.04 35.31 34.59
CA LEU A 90 -41.80 35.72 35.77
C LEU A 90 -43.23 35.99 35.30
N THR A 91 -44.23 35.31 35.86
CA THR A 91 -45.59 35.38 35.33
C THR A 91 -46.66 35.33 36.41
N SER A 92 -47.75 36.08 36.18
CA SER A 92 -49.02 35.94 36.91
C SER A 92 -50.06 35.14 36.11
N LEU A 93 -49.68 34.66 34.92
CA LEU A 93 -50.54 33.91 34.01
C LEU A 93 -50.72 32.49 34.52
N SER A 94 -51.98 32.04 34.59
CA SER A 94 -52.36 30.66 34.92
C SER A 94 -52.87 29.88 33.71
N ASP A 95 -53.04 30.56 32.56
CA ASP A 95 -53.53 29.97 31.33
C ASP A 95 -52.44 29.17 30.62
N ALA A 96 -52.77 27.94 30.24
CA ALA A 96 -51.84 26.99 29.63
C ALA A 96 -51.33 27.48 28.27
N ASP A 97 -52.19 28.10 27.46
CA ASP A 97 -51.81 28.61 26.15
C ASP A 97 -50.81 29.77 26.26
N ALA A 98 -50.97 30.61 27.29
CA ALA A 98 -50.05 31.72 27.54
C ALA A 98 -48.67 31.25 28.03
N LEU A 99 -48.61 30.19 28.84
CA LEU A 99 -47.35 29.58 29.27
C LEU A 99 -46.64 28.87 28.11
N ALA A 100 -47.38 28.20 27.22
CA ALA A 100 -46.82 27.56 26.04
C ALA A 100 -46.12 28.58 25.12
N ARG A 101 -46.76 29.73 24.86
CA ARG A 101 -46.16 30.82 24.07
C ARG A 101 -44.87 31.37 24.67
N CYS A 102 -44.75 31.40 26.00
CA CYS A 102 -43.53 31.83 26.67
C CYS A 102 -42.37 30.86 26.41
N LEU A 103 -42.62 29.54 26.48
CA LEU A 103 -41.61 28.53 26.18
C LEU A 103 -41.19 28.59 24.70
N GLU A 104 -42.16 28.72 23.78
CA GLU A 104 -41.90 28.88 22.34
C GLU A 104 -41.09 30.14 22.00
N ALA A 105 -41.22 31.21 22.79
CA ALA A 105 -40.43 32.43 22.63
C ALA A 105 -38.97 32.30 23.11
N GLY A 106 -38.55 31.11 23.54
CA GLY A 106 -37.20 30.84 24.03
C GLY A 106 -37.09 30.82 25.56
N GLY A 107 -38.20 30.66 26.27
CA GLY A 107 -38.20 30.38 27.72
C GLY A 107 -37.84 28.93 28.01
N ASP A 108 -37.01 28.71 29.03
CA ASP A 108 -36.68 27.38 29.51
C ASP A 108 -37.57 26.94 30.69
N ASP A 109 -38.20 27.90 31.38
CA ASP A 109 -39.14 27.67 32.48
C ASP A 109 -39.92 28.95 32.84
N PHE A 110 -40.80 28.85 33.84
CA PHE A 110 -41.49 29.97 34.45
C PHE A 110 -41.53 29.91 35.99
N LEU A 111 -41.75 31.06 36.61
CA LEU A 111 -41.91 31.30 38.04
C LEU A 111 -43.19 32.13 38.25
N SER A 112 -44.12 31.60 39.04
CA SER A 112 -45.38 32.29 39.33
C SER A 112 -45.21 33.36 40.42
N LYS A 113 -45.87 34.51 40.25
CA LYS A 113 -46.05 35.53 41.32
C LYS A 113 -47.21 35.08 42.25
N PRO A 114 -47.11 35.20 43.59
CA PRO A 114 -45.99 35.74 44.37
C PRO A 114 -44.82 34.75 44.53
N TYR A 115 -43.61 35.30 44.58
CA TYR A 115 -42.37 34.53 44.55
C TYR A 115 -42.11 33.71 45.82
N ASN A 116 -41.82 32.42 45.65
CA ASN A 116 -41.38 31.54 46.73
C ASN A 116 -39.85 31.36 46.68
N ARG A 117 -39.16 31.76 47.77
CA ARG A 117 -37.70 31.67 47.90
C ARG A 117 -37.16 30.27 47.64
N ILE A 118 -37.84 29.23 48.13
CA ILE A 118 -37.41 27.82 47.98
C ILE A 118 -37.48 27.39 46.52
N ILE A 119 -38.55 27.81 45.81
CA ILE A 119 -38.74 27.47 44.40
C ILE A 119 -37.71 28.20 43.52
N ILE A 120 -37.44 29.48 43.78
CA ILE A 120 -36.42 30.25 43.08
C ILE A 120 -35.04 29.59 43.22
N GLU A 121 -34.65 29.24 44.45
CA GLU A 121 -33.37 28.58 44.72
C GLU A 121 -33.27 27.23 43.98
N ALA A 122 -34.34 26.43 44.00
CA ALA A 122 -34.37 25.14 43.32
C ALA A 122 -34.23 25.28 41.79
N LYS A 123 -34.95 26.21 41.17
CA LYS A 123 -34.87 26.46 39.72
C LYS A 123 -33.51 27.01 39.32
N ILE A 124 -32.98 28.02 40.03
CA ILE A 124 -31.65 28.57 39.77
C ILE A 124 -30.59 27.46 39.82
N ASN A 125 -30.63 26.60 40.84
CA ASN A 125 -29.69 25.49 40.97
C ASN A 125 -29.84 24.45 39.85
N ALA A 126 -31.07 24.10 39.46
CA ALA A 126 -31.34 23.17 38.38
C ALA A 126 -30.80 23.69 37.03
N PHE A 127 -31.09 24.94 36.70
CA PHE A 127 -30.63 25.58 35.47
C PHE A 127 -29.13 25.86 35.46
N ASN A 128 -28.52 26.12 36.61
CA ASN A 128 -27.08 26.16 36.73
C ASN A 128 -26.44 24.81 36.37
N ARG A 129 -26.97 23.70 36.92
CA ARG A 129 -26.48 22.35 36.57
C ARG A 129 -26.60 22.06 35.08
N MET A 130 -27.74 22.39 34.47
CA MET A 130 -27.95 22.22 33.03
C MET A 130 -26.95 23.04 32.21
N ARG A 131 -26.70 24.30 32.58
CA ARG A 131 -25.71 25.16 31.91
C ARG A 131 -24.29 24.63 32.04
N VAL A 132 -23.89 24.22 33.25
CA VAL A 132 -22.56 23.61 33.47
C VAL A 132 -22.40 22.36 32.61
N MET A 133 -23.40 21.49 32.57
CA MET A 133 -23.40 20.29 31.74
C MET A 133 -23.28 20.64 30.25
N HIS A 134 -24.08 21.58 29.74
CA HIS A 134 -24.00 22.03 28.34
C HIS A 134 -22.62 22.58 27.99
N ARG A 135 -22.03 23.40 28.88
CA ARG A 135 -20.70 23.95 28.68
C ARG A 135 -19.64 22.85 28.62
N THR A 136 -19.68 21.90 29.54
CA THR A 136 -18.74 20.77 29.57
C THR A 136 -18.88 19.91 28.31
N LEU A 137 -20.11 19.62 27.87
CA LEU A 137 -20.36 18.87 26.63
C LEU A 137 -19.84 19.59 25.39
N SER A 138 -20.08 20.89 25.26
CA SER A 138 -19.55 21.68 24.15
C SER A 138 -18.03 21.68 24.14
N GLN A 139 -17.39 21.85 25.29
CA GLN A 139 -15.93 21.79 25.42
C GLN A 139 -15.37 20.42 25.05
N GLN A 140 -16.00 19.34 25.51
CA GLN A 140 -15.61 17.98 25.15
C GLN A 140 -15.77 17.71 23.66
N ARG A 141 -16.90 18.14 23.07
CA ARG A 141 -17.15 18.05 21.62
C ARG A 141 -16.05 18.73 20.82
N ASP A 142 -15.66 19.95 21.21
CA ASP A 142 -14.68 20.74 20.46
C ASP A 142 -13.27 20.12 20.58
N VAL A 143 -12.91 19.58 21.75
CA VAL A 143 -11.65 18.83 21.95
C VAL A 143 -11.63 17.55 21.10
N ILE A 144 -12.70 16.75 21.14
CA ILE A 144 -12.82 15.51 20.35
C ILE A 144 -12.74 15.81 18.86
N ARG A 145 -13.43 16.86 18.40
CA ARG A 145 -13.40 17.28 16.99
C ARG A 145 -11.98 17.67 16.56
N ALA A 146 -11.28 18.46 17.37
CA ALA A 146 -9.90 18.85 17.08
C ALA A 146 -8.96 17.63 17.06
N HIS A 147 -9.14 16.70 17.99
CA HIS A 147 -8.36 15.45 18.03
C HIS A 147 -8.62 14.56 16.81
N ASN A 148 -9.88 14.34 16.45
CA ASN A 148 -10.27 13.56 15.27
C ASN A 148 -9.71 14.19 13.98
N GLN A 149 -9.78 15.52 13.85
CA GLN A 149 -9.23 16.20 12.68
C GLN A 149 -7.71 16.00 12.57
N ARG A 150 -7.00 16.00 13.71
CA ARG A 150 -5.56 15.72 13.75
C ARG A 150 -5.26 14.29 13.31
N LEU A 151 -5.99 13.31 13.86
CA LEU A 151 -5.82 11.90 13.51
C LEU A 151 -6.07 11.65 12.02
N VAL A 152 -7.13 12.22 11.45
CA VAL A 152 -7.42 12.12 10.01
C VAL A 152 -6.29 12.70 9.18
N ASN A 153 -5.72 13.85 9.59
CA ASN A 153 -4.60 14.45 8.88
C ASN A 153 -3.33 13.57 8.95
N GLU A 154 -3.02 13.00 10.13
CA GLU A 154 -1.89 12.08 10.30
C GLU A 154 -2.07 10.81 9.44
N GLN A 155 -3.28 10.25 9.39
CA GLN A 155 -3.60 9.12 8.51
C GLN A 155 -3.44 9.46 7.02
N ASN A 156 -3.91 10.64 6.58
CA ASN A 156 -3.78 11.07 5.18
C ASN A 156 -2.32 11.26 4.77
N ILE A 157 -1.47 11.76 5.67
CA ILE A 157 -0.03 11.89 5.41
C ILE A 157 0.59 10.50 5.26
N ALA A 158 0.31 9.59 6.19
CA ALA A 158 0.83 8.23 6.12
C ALA A 158 0.33 7.49 4.87
N LYS A 159 -0.92 7.72 4.42
CA LYS A 159 -1.43 7.20 3.14
C LYS A 159 -0.61 7.66 1.96
N ARG A 160 -0.34 8.97 1.85
CA ARG A 160 0.46 9.51 0.74
C ARG A 160 1.86 8.90 0.68
N VAL A 161 2.48 8.68 1.83
CA VAL A 161 3.80 8.00 1.88
C VAL A 161 3.66 6.55 1.43
N PHE A 162 2.60 5.86 1.86
CA PHE A 162 2.31 4.49 1.44
C PHE A 162 2.07 4.39 -0.07
N ASP A 163 1.19 5.22 -0.63
CA ASP A 163 0.84 5.24 -2.05
C ASP A 163 2.10 5.46 -2.91
N ASN A 164 2.97 6.40 -2.52
CA ASN A 164 4.22 6.68 -3.22
C ASN A 164 5.21 5.52 -3.22
N VAL A 165 5.18 4.64 -2.22
CA VAL A 165 6.09 3.49 -2.11
C VAL A 165 5.48 2.26 -2.79
N ALA A 166 4.22 1.96 -2.49
CA ALA A 166 3.50 0.79 -2.98
C ALA A 166 3.30 0.83 -4.51
N HIS A 167 3.01 2.00 -5.09
CA HIS A 167 2.70 2.15 -6.52
C HIS A 167 3.90 2.58 -7.38
N THR A 168 5.13 2.31 -6.93
CA THR A 168 6.36 2.60 -7.72
C THR A 168 6.50 1.70 -8.97
N GLY A 169 5.71 0.62 -9.06
CA GLY A 169 5.81 -0.42 -10.09
C GLY A 169 5.11 -0.12 -11.42
N CYS A 170 4.99 -1.17 -12.25
CA CYS A 170 4.39 -1.14 -13.58
C CYS A 170 2.99 -1.77 -13.62
N LEU A 171 2.14 -1.52 -12.62
CA LEU A 171 0.75 -2.02 -12.64
C LEU A 171 -0.07 -1.48 -13.82
N ASP A 172 0.36 -0.37 -14.42
CA ASP A 172 -0.20 0.21 -15.65
C ASP A 172 0.20 -0.57 -16.93
N ALA A 173 0.93 -1.70 -16.82
CA ALA A 173 1.34 -2.50 -17.96
C ALA A 173 0.11 -3.01 -18.76
N PRO A 174 0.17 -3.04 -20.10
CA PRO A 174 -0.99 -3.37 -20.94
C PRO A 174 -1.52 -4.79 -20.72
N ASN A 175 -0.66 -5.68 -20.22
CA ASN A 175 -0.97 -7.08 -19.94
C ASN A 175 -1.41 -7.34 -18.50
N ILE A 176 -1.54 -6.31 -17.66
CA ILE A 176 -2.01 -6.41 -16.28
C ILE A 176 -3.36 -5.72 -16.17
N ARG A 177 -4.35 -6.40 -15.60
CA ARG A 177 -5.60 -5.77 -15.17
C ARG A 177 -5.89 -6.18 -13.76
N TYR A 178 -6.32 -5.23 -12.94
CA TYR A 178 -6.60 -5.50 -11.55
C TYR A 178 -7.78 -4.66 -11.04
N HIS A 179 -8.38 -5.14 -9.96
CA HIS A 179 -9.35 -4.41 -9.16
C HIS A 179 -8.89 -4.49 -7.72
N ALA A 180 -8.84 -3.36 -7.02
CA ALA A 180 -8.53 -3.27 -5.60
C ALA A 180 -9.47 -2.25 -4.96
N SER A 181 -10.29 -2.69 -4.00
CA SER A 181 -11.27 -1.83 -3.33
C SER A 181 -10.60 -0.88 -2.32
N PRO A 182 -10.87 0.45 -2.38
CA PRO A 182 -10.22 1.45 -1.52
C PRO A 182 -11.00 1.71 -0.21
N MET A 183 -11.48 0.67 0.48
CA MET A 183 -12.41 0.86 1.59
C MET A 183 -11.76 1.44 2.86
N SER A 184 -10.46 1.20 3.06
CA SER A 184 -9.67 1.79 4.14
C SER A 184 -8.48 2.61 3.64
N VAL A 185 -8.00 3.53 4.48
CA VAL A 185 -6.81 4.35 4.18
C VAL A 185 -5.55 3.48 3.99
N PHE A 186 -5.53 2.30 4.61
CA PHE A 186 -4.44 1.31 4.53
C PHE A 186 -5.06 -0.09 4.37
N ASN A 187 -5.11 -0.56 3.13
CA ASN A 187 -5.54 -1.91 2.81
C ASN A 187 -4.51 -2.95 3.28
N GLY A 188 -4.99 -4.13 3.65
CA GLY A 188 -4.16 -5.32 3.86
C GLY A 188 -3.58 -5.84 2.55
N ASP A 189 -4.30 -5.60 1.45
CA ASP A 189 -3.93 -6.06 0.13
C ASP A 189 -2.72 -5.34 -0.46
N ILE A 190 -1.77 -6.13 -0.96
CA ILE A 190 -0.61 -5.68 -1.73
C ILE A 190 -0.69 -6.18 -3.16
N LEU A 191 -0.34 -5.29 -4.09
CA LEU A 191 -0.20 -5.62 -5.50
C LEU A 191 1.02 -4.89 -6.06
N TYR A 192 2.05 -5.64 -6.46
CA TYR A 192 3.29 -5.09 -7.01
C TYR A 192 3.64 -5.77 -8.33
N ALA A 193 4.10 -5.01 -9.31
CA ALA A 193 4.57 -5.53 -10.59
C ALA A 193 5.83 -4.79 -11.03
N CYS A 194 6.83 -5.52 -11.49
CA CYS A 194 8.12 -4.95 -11.91
C CYS A 194 8.73 -5.80 -13.04
N PRO A 195 9.17 -5.17 -14.16
CA PRO A 195 9.86 -5.89 -15.22
C PRO A 195 11.23 -6.36 -14.72
N ARG A 196 11.65 -7.53 -15.21
CA ARG A 196 12.97 -8.09 -14.90
C ARG A 196 13.99 -7.58 -15.92
N PRO A 197 15.25 -7.33 -15.51
CA PRO A 197 16.32 -7.02 -16.44
C PRO A 197 16.44 -8.09 -17.52
N SER A 198 16.39 -9.37 -17.16
CA SER A 198 16.49 -10.52 -18.08
C SER A 198 15.35 -10.68 -19.08
N GLY A 199 14.36 -9.78 -19.09
CA GLY A 199 13.12 -9.93 -19.84
C GLY A 199 12.01 -10.62 -19.01
N GLY A 200 10.76 -10.30 -19.36
CA GLY A 200 9.58 -10.69 -18.58
C GLY A 200 9.37 -9.82 -17.33
N MET A 201 8.56 -10.30 -16.39
CA MET A 201 8.17 -9.54 -15.21
C MET A 201 7.92 -10.41 -13.98
N ASN A 202 8.09 -9.81 -12.81
CA ASN A 202 7.65 -10.35 -11.54
C ASN A 202 6.40 -9.59 -11.08
N ILE A 203 5.47 -10.33 -10.49
CA ILE A 203 4.26 -9.80 -9.91
C ILE A 203 4.07 -10.44 -8.54
N LEU A 204 3.72 -9.64 -7.55
CA LEU A 204 3.40 -10.09 -6.19
C LEU A 204 2.00 -9.59 -5.85
N ILE A 205 1.11 -10.52 -5.56
CA ILE A 205 -0.19 -10.25 -4.94
C ILE A 205 -0.16 -10.82 -3.54
N GLY A 206 -0.78 -10.14 -2.58
CA GLY A 206 -0.91 -10.67 -1.24
C GLY A 206 -1.91 -9.90 -0.42
N ASP A 207 -2.24 -10.47 0.73
CA ASP A 207 -3.07 -9.87 1.75
C ASP A 207 -2.41 -10.07 3.12
N PHE A 208 -2.47 -9.04 3.95
CA PHE A 208 -2.03 -9.07 5.33
C PHE A 208 -3.22 -9.32 6.24
N THR A 209 -3.05 -10.21 7.22
CA THR A 209 -4.10 -10.44 8.22
C THR A 209 -4.44 -9.16 8.98
N GLY A 210 -5.69 -8.74 8.89
CA GLY A 210 -6.22 -7.53 9.54
C GLY A 210 -6.05 -6.27 8.69
N HIS A 211 -6.75 -5.19 9.06
CA HIS A 211 -6.80 -3.97 8.27
C HIS A 211 -6.11 -2.78 8.97
N GLY A 212 -5.78 -1.74 8.20
CA GLY A 212 -5.29 -0.48 8.74
C GLY A 212 -3.76 -0.39 8.87
N LEU A 213 -3.31 0.49 9.75
CA LEU A 213 -1.89 0.82 9.90
C LEU A 213 -0.97 -0.40 10.17
N PRO A 214 -1.37 -1.42 10.96
CA PRO A 214 -0.51 -2.60 11.17
C PRO A 214 -0.17 -3.36 9.89
N ALA A 215 -1.10 -3.49 8.96
CA ALA A 215 -0.85 -4.15 7.67
C ALA A 215 0.11 -3.33 6.80
N ALA A 216 -0.06 -2.00 6.78
CA ALA A 216 0.83 -1.09 6.05
C ALA A 216 2.30 -1.15 6.52
N ILE A 217 2.55 -1.45 7.80
CA ILE A 217 3.91 -1.62 8.35
C ILE A 217 4.64 -2.78 7.68
N GLY A 218 3.93 -3.86 7.33
CA GLY A 218 4.49 -5.00 6.61
C GLY A 218 4.65 -4.73 5.11
N ALA A 219 3.64 -4.12 4.49
CA ALA A 219 3.59 -3.90 3.05
C ALA A 219 4.73 -2.99 2.52
N MET A 220 5.13 -1.96 3.26
CA MET A 220 6.21 -1.04 2.85
C MET A 220 7.58 -1.73 2.66
N PRO A 221 8.13 -2.45 3.66
CA PRO A 221 9.36 -3.22 3.48
C PRO A 221 9.28 -4.26 2.36
N VAL A 222 8.11 -4.88 2.16
CA VAL A 222 7.91 -5.84 1.06
C VAL A 222 8.07 -5.13 -0.28
N ALA A 223 7.46 -3.95 -0.46
CA ALA A 223 7.60 -3.16 -1.69
C ALA A 223 9.07 -2.80 -1.97
N GLU A 224 9.80 -2.30 -0.96
CA GLU A 224 11.21 -1.92 -1.13
C GLU A 224 12.09 -3.11 -1.53
N ILE A 225 11.90 -4.26 -0.89
CA ILE A 225 12.64 -5.49 -1.21
C ILE A 225 12.25 -5.99 -2.61
N PHE A 226 10.95 -6.06 -2.91
CA PHE A 226 10.44 -6.53 -4.20
C PHE A 226 10.95 -5.69 -5.36
N TYR A 227 10.75 -4.38 -5.34
CA TYR A 227 11.20 -3.48 -6.40
C TYR A 227 12.73 -3.40 -6.45
N GLY A 228 13.38 -3.28 -5.30
CA GLY A 228 14.83 -3.14 -5.19
C GLY A 228 15.60 -4.37 -5.64
N MET A 229 15.11 -5.58 -5.37
CA MET A 229 15.75 -6.82 -5.79
C MET A 229 15.33 -7.25 -7.21
N THR A 230 14.07 -7.05 -7.61
CA THR A 230 13.63 -7.37 -8.98
C THR A 230 14.36 -6.51 -10.01
N SER A 231 14.48 -5.20 -9.77
CA SER A 231 15.19 -4.29 -10.68
C SER A 231 16.70 -4.61 -10.80
N LYS A 232 17.28 -5.26 -9.79
CA LYS A 232 18.67 -5.74 -9.81
C LYS A 232 18.82 -7.13 -10.44
N GLY A 233 17.73 -7.81 -10.77
CA GLY A 233 17.76 -9.13 -11.41
C GLY A 233 18.06 -10.29 -10.45
N PHE A 234 17.72 -10.15 -9.16
CA PHE A 234 17.74 -11.29 -8.24
C PHE A 234 16.67 -12.32 -8.59
N LEU A 235 16.94 -13.58 -8.24
CA LEU A 235 16.00 -14.69 -8.49
C LEU A 235 14.79 -14.59 -7.55
N SER A 236 13.62 -15.02 -8.01
CA SER A 236 12.37 -15.03 -7.24
C SER A 236 12.51 -15.68 -5.86
N GLY A 237 13.24 -16.80 -5.77
CA GLY A 237 13.52 -17.46 -4.49
C GLY A 237 14.34 -16.61 -3.49
N ASP A 238 15.29 -15.80 -3.97
CA ASP A 238 16.08 -14.92 -3.09
C ASP A 238 15.24 -13.74 -2.59
N ILE A 239 14.39 -13.20 -3.47
CA ILE A 239 13.43 -12.13 -3.14
C ILE A 239 12.45 -12.63 -2.07
N LEU A 240 11.86 -13.81 -2.26
CA LEU A 240 10.92 -14.40 -1.30
C LEU A 240 11.57 -14.67 0.07
N ARG A 241 12.83 -15.14 0.11
CA ARG A 241 13.56 -15.34 1.37
C ARG A 241 13.79 -14.04 2.12
N GLU A 242 14.25 -13.00 1.42
CA GLU A 242 14.50 -11.70 2.03
C GLU A 242 13.19 -11.08 2.54
N ILE A 243 12.11 -11.15 1.76
CA ILE A 243 10.77 -10.72 2.19
C ILE A 243 10.34 -11.47 3.46
N ASN A 244 10.39 -12.80 3.44
CA ASN A 244 9.96 -13.62 4.58
C ASN A 244 10.80 -13.32 5.83
N GLN A 245 12.12 -13.22 5.70
CA GLN A 245 13.02 -12.89 6.81
C GLN A 245 12.73 -11.51 7.39
N LYS A 246 12.47 -10.53 6.52
CA LYS A 246 12.12 -9.17 6.94
C LYS A 246 10.80 -9.17 7.72
N LEU A 247 9.76 -9.79 7.17
CA LEU A 247 8.45 -9.87 7.79
C LEU A 247 8.50 -10.61 9.13
N TRP A 248 9.18 -11.76 9.19
CA TRP A 248 9.35 -12.54 10.42
C TRP A 248 10.01 -11.73 11.55
N ARG A 249 10.88 -10.77 11.21
CA ARG A 249 11.58 -9.93 12.20
C ARG A 249 10.75 -8.74 12.68
N ILE A 250 9.94 -8.13 11.81
CA ILE A 250 9.25 -6.86 12.11
C ILE A 250 7.79 -7.05 12.51
N MET A 251 7.13 -8.11 12.03
CA MET A 251 5.70 -8.32 12.23
C MET A 251 5.41 -8.83 13.64
N PRO A 252 4.26 -8.44 14.24
CA PRO A 252 3.73 -9.08 15.44
C PRO A 252 3.46 -10.57 15.21
N LYS A 253 3.47 -11.37 16.29
CA LYS A 253 3.30 -12.84 16.20
C LYS A 253 1.94 -13.31 15.68
N ASP A 254 0.92 -12.45 15.78
CA ASP A 254 -0.45 -12.76 15.37
C ASP A 254 -0.76 -12.23 13.95
N MET A 255 0.26 -11.78 13.22
CA MET A 255 0.11 -11.25 11.87
C MET A 255 1.01 -11.96 10.87
N PHE A 256 0.47 -12.19 9.68
CA PHE A 256 1.19 -12.77 8.54
C PHE A 256 0.67 -12.22 7.22
N CYS A 257 1.38 -12.52 6.13
CA CYS A 257 0.98 -12.12 4.78
C CYS A 257 0.77 -13.35 3.91
N CYS A 258 -0.47 -13.60 3.51
CA CYS A 258 -0.80 -14.56 2.48
C CYS A 258 -0.42 -13.96 1.13
N ALA A 259 0.42 -14.62 0.33
CA ALA A 259 0.88 -14.03 -0.92
C ALA A 259 1.10 -15.07 -2.02
N ALA A 260 1.01 -14.60 -3.26
CA ALA A 260 1.43 -15.32 -4.45
C ALA A 260 2.43 -14.49 -5.25
N PHE A 261 3.56 -15.10 -5.57
CA PHE A 261 4.60 -14.53 -6.41
C PHE A 261 4.54 -15.19 -7.78
N ILE A 262 4.39 -14.38 -8.82
CA ILE A 262 4.24 -14.79 -10.21
C ILE A 262 5.45 -14.27 -10.97
N GLU A 263 6.20 -15.18 -11.58
CA GLU A 263 7.32 -14.88 -12.46
C GLU A 263 6.94 -15.29 -13.88
N LEU A 264 6.80 -14.31 -14.77
CA LEU A 264 6.42 -14.50 -16.16
C LEU A 264 7.62 -14.23 -17.07
N ASP A 265 7.98 -15.22 -17.88
CA ASP A 265 8.97 -15.12 -18.94
C ASP A 265 8.28 -15.21 -20.31
N LEU A 266 8.16 -14.06 -20.97
CA LEU A 266 7.49 -13.92 -22.26
C LEU A 266 8.34 -14.48 -23.42
N HIS A 267 9.66 -14.57 -23.27
CA HIS A 267 10.53 -15.09 -24.33
C HIS A 267 10.52 -16.61 -24.39
N LEU A 268 10.53 -17.25 -23.21
CA LEU A 268 10.53 -18.71 -23.10
C LEU A 268 9.13 -19.30 -23.00
N GLY A 269 8.09 -18.47 -22.79
CA GLY A 269 6.72 -18.93 -22.55
C GLY A 269 6.64 -19.74 -21.25
N ASN A 270 7.31 -19.28 -20.20
CA ASN A 270 7.36 -19.96 -18.91
C ASN A 270 6.73 -19.10 -17.82
N LEU A 271 5.86 -19.72 -17.04
CA LEU A 271 5.22 -19.15 -15.87
C LEU A 271 5.68 -19.91 -14.63
N SER A 272 6.23 -19.22 -13.64
CA SER A 272 6.58 -19.80 -12.34
C SER A 272 5.77 -19.13 -11.24
N ILE A 273 5.18 -19.93 -10.36
CA ILE A 273 4.29 -19.46 -9.31
C ILE A 273 4.72 -20.02 -7.96
N TRP A 274 4.85 -19.13 -6.99
CA TRP A 274 4.85 -19.45 -5.57
C TRP A 274 3.54 -18.99 -4.97
N ASN A 275 2.83 -19.83 -4.20
CA ASN A 275 1.62 -19.43 -3.49
C ASN A 275 1.70 -19.93 -2.05
N GLY A 276 1.71 -18.97 -1.12
CA GLY A 276 1.72 -19.17 0.32
C GLY A 276 0.50 -18.56 0.99
N GLY A 277 -0.54 -19.37 1.18
CA GLY A 277 -1.74 -19.01 1.95
C GLY A 277 -2.83 -18.23 1.22
N LEU A 278 -2.64 -17.82 -0.03
CA LEU A 278 -3.74 -17.26 -0.83
C LEU A 278 -4.66 -18.37 -1.37
N PRO A 279 -5.91 -18.04 -1.75
CA PRO A 279 -6.78 -18.92 -2.52
C PRO A 279 -6.11 -19.45 -3.79
N CYS A 280 -6.70 -20.50 -4.37
CA CYS A 280 -6.18 -21.06 -5.63
C CYS A 280 -6.30 -20.04 -6.77
N GLY A 281 -5.21 -19.85 -7.52
CA GLY A 281 -5.22 -19.11 -8.77
C GLY A 281 -5.73 -19.97 -9.93
N PHE A 282 -5.96 -19.35 -11.08
CA PHE A 282 -6.43 -20.02 -12.29
C PHE A 282 -5.58 -19.64 -13.49
N LEU A 283 -5.16 -20.65 -14.26
CA LEU A 283 -4.55 -20.46 -15.58
C LEU A 283 -5.62 -20.81 -16.63
N LEU A 284 -6.05 -19.82 -17.38
CA LEU A 284 -6.99 -19.96 -18.48
C LEU A 284 -6.21 -20.09 -19.77
N ARG A 285 -6.33 -21.26 -20.40
CA ARG A 285 -5.75 -21.56 -21.70
C ARG A 285 -6.79 -21.38 -22.78
N ARG A 286 -6.39 -20.81 -23.92
CA ARG A 286 -7.31 -20.50 -25.01
C ARG A 286 -7.99 -21.76 -25.56
N GLY A 287 -9.30 -21.89 -25.38
CA GLY A 287 -10.09 -23.03 -25.85
C GLY A 287 -9.86 -24.36 -25.10
N GLU A 288 -9.14 -24.35 -23.98
CA GLU A 288 -8.88 -25.51 -23.13
C GLU A 288 -9.54 -25.37 -21.74
N ALA A 289 -9.43 -26.41 -20.91
CA ALA A 289 -9.94 -26.39 -19.55
C ALA A 289 -9.07 -25.48 -18.66
N VAL A 290 -9.71 -24.80 -17.70
CA VAL A 290 -9.04 -23.98 -16.69
C VAL A 290 -8.18 -24.86 -15.79
N GLU A 291 -6.89 -24.53 -15.65
CA GLU A 291 -5.95 -25.23 -14.78
C GLU A 291 -5.84 -24.51 -13.42
N ARG A 292 -5.88 -25.27 -12.33
CA ARG A 292 -5.88 -24.73 -10.95
C ARG A 292 -4.47 -24.59 -10.41
N LEU A 293 -4.14 -23.40 -9.92
CA LEU A 293 -2.85 -23.02 -9.35
C LEU A 293 -2.95 -23.09 -7.81
N THR A 294 -2.65 -24.27 -7.25
CA THR A 294 -2.88 -24.55 -5.82
C THR A 294 -1.87 -23.88 -4.90
N SER A 295 -2.34 -23.42 -3.74
CA SER A 295 -1.47 -22.97 -2.64
C SER A 295 -0.72 -24.16 -2.03
N ALA A 296 0.61 -24.05 -1.94
CA ALA A 296 1.49 -25.15 -1.48
C ALA A 296 2.39 -24.74 -0.30
N HIS A 297 2.45 -23.45 0.03
CA HIS A 297 3.34 -22.91 1.04
C HIS A 297 2.57 -22.26 2.20
N LEU A 298 3.26 -22.07 3.32
CA LEU A 298 2.75 -21.27 4.42
C LEU A 298 2.88 -19.77 4.09
N PRO A 299 2.04 -18.91 4.69
CA PRO A 299 2.13 -17.47 4.53
C PRO A 299 3.51 -16.89 4.90
N LEU A 300 3.86 -15.77 4.29
CA LEU A 300 5.08 -15.02 4.58
C LEU A 300 5.06 -14.47 6.01
N GLY A 301 6.21 -14.52 6.68
CA GLY A 301 6.41 -14.03 8.04
C GLY A 301 6.09 -15.05 9.14
N VAL A 302 5.54 -16.23 8.80
CA VAL A 302 5.20 -17.28 9.79
C VAL A 302 6.41 -18.16 10.12
N VAL A 303 7.19 -18.54 9.11
CA VAL A 303 8.25 -19.54 9.23
C VAL A 303 9.62 -18.88 9.23
N ALA A 304 10.53 -19.36 10.09
CA ALA A 304 11.92 -18.90 10.12
C ALA A 304 12.65 -19.24 8.79
N ALA A 305 13.66 -18.44 8.44
CA ALA A 305 14.33 -18.49 7.14
C ALA A 305 14.89 -19.88 6.79
N GLU A 306 15.33 -20.67 7.77
CA GLU A 306 15.94 -21.99 7.57
C GLU A 306 14.93 -23.07 7.16
N ARG A 307 13.65 -22.86 7.45
CA ARG A 307 12.55 -23.79 7.15
C ARG A 307 11.65 -23.29 6.02
N PHE A 308 11.93 -22.11 5.48
CA PHE A 308 11.15 -21.49 4.43
C PHE A 308 11.48 -22.13 3.07
N SER A 309 10.49 -22.79 2.46
CA SER A 309 10.63 -23.33 1.10
C SER A 309 10.24 -22.26 0.08
N VAL A 310 11.04 -22.18 -0.98
CA VAL A 310 10.86 -21.30 -2.14
C VAL A 310 10.65 -22.08 -3.42
N ASP A 311 10.19 -23.33 -3.30
CA ASP A 311 9.89 -24.15 -4.46
C ASP A 311 8.75 -23.47 -5.25
N VAL A 312 8.87 -23.45 -6.57
CA VAL A 312 7.89 -22.82 -7.47
C VAL A 312 7.27 -23.87 -8.37
N ALA A 313 5.95 -23.79 -8.56
CA ALA A 313 5.26 -24.54 -9.59
C ALA A 313 5.54 -23.89 -10.96
N ARG A 314 5.87 -24.70 -11.97
CA ARG A 314 6.24 -24.22 -13.30
C ARG A 314 5.25 -24.70 -14.34
N TYR A 315 4.80 -23.78 -15.18
CA TYR A 315 3.83 -24.01 -16.24
C TYR A 315 4.39 -23.46 -17.54
N LYS A 316 4.09 -24.14 -18.65
CA LYS A 316 4.35 -23.61 -19.98
C LYS A 316 3.11 -22.85 -20.43
N VAL A 317 3.30 -21.63 -20.91
CA VAL A 317 2.24 -20.72 -21.34
C VAL A 317 2.46 -20.27 -22.77
N GLU A 318 1.37 -19.97 -23.46
CA GLU A 318 1.35 -19.50 -24.84
C GLU A 318 0.68 -18.12 -24.92
N GLU A 319 0.91 -17.42 -26.04
CA GLU A 319 0.29 -16.11 -26.27
C GLU A 319 -1.25 -16.20 -26.23
N GLY A 320 -1.86 -15.33 -25.43
CA GLY A 320 -3.31 -15.32 -25.20
C GLY A 320 -3.77 -16.13 -23.98
N ASP A 321 -2.88 -16.82 -23.27
CA ASP A 321 -3.21 -17.37 -21.96
C ASP A 321 -3.39 -16.26 -20.91
N THR A 322 -4.29 -16.46 -19.95
CA THR A 322 -4.53 -15.51 -18.85
C THR A 322 -4.36 -16.18 -17.50
N VAL A 323 -3.61 -15.55 -16.61
CA VAL A 323 -3.45 -15.97 -15.22
C VAL A 323 -4.34 -15.08 -14.33
N LEU A 324 -5.15 -15.69 -13.47
CA LEU A 324 -5.99 -14.99 -12.50
C LEU A 324 -5.62 -15.37 -11.06
N PHE A 325 -5.45 -14.35 -10.22
CA PHE A 325 -5.36 -14.50 -8.77
C PHE A 325 -6.35 -13.56 -8.08
N ALA A 326 -6.84 -14.00 -6.93
CA ALA A 326 -7.71 -13.22 -6.07
C ALA A 326 -7.26 -13.38 -4.61
N THR A 327 -7.47 -12.34 -3.81
CA THR A 327 -7.37 -12.43 -2.35
C THR A 327 -8.60 -13.13 -1.78
N ASP A 328 -8.57 -13.44 -0.48
CA ASP A 328 -9.68 -14.08 0.24
C ASP A 328 -10.98 -13.26 0.24
N GLY A 329 -10.91 -11.94 0.04
CA GLY A 329 -12.07 -11.07 -0.14
C GLY A 329 -13.04 -11.51 -1.25
N VAL A 330 -12.60 -12.28 -2.26
CA VAL A 330 -13.50 -12.87 -3.28
C VAL A 330 -14.24 -14.10 -2.77
N PRO A 331 -13.57 -15.22 -2.40
CA PRO A 331 -14.27 -16.41 -1.92
C PRO A 331 -15.03 -16.18 -0.61
N GLU A 332 -14.61 -15.24 0.24
CA GLU A 332 -15.26 -14.93 1.51
C GLU A 332 -16.41 -13.92 1.39
N ALA A 333 -16.64 -13.33 0.20
CA ALA A 333 -17.73 -12.40 -0.03
C ALA A 333 -19.09 -13.01 0.38
N MET A 334 -19.85 -12.30 1.22
CA MET A 334 -21.09 -12.81 1.81
C MET A 334 -22.34 -12.23 1.14
N ASN A 335 -23.37 -13.06 0.95
CA ASN A 335 -24.71 -12.59 0.58
C ASN A 335 -25.52 -12.13 1.81
N ALA A 336 -26.74 -11.63 1.56
CA ALA A 336 -27.65 -11.16 2.62
C ALA A 336 -28.04 -12.27 3.62
N GLU A 337 -27.95 -13.53 3.21
CA GLU A 337 -28.21 -14.73 4.01
C GLU A 337 -26.98 -15.20 4.82
N GLY A 338 -25.82 -14.57 4.66
CA GLY A 338 -24.56 -14.93 5.34
C GLY A 338 -23.83 -16.13 4.73
N GLU A 339 -24.19 -16.54 3.51
CA GLU A 339 -23.44 -17.55 2.76
C GLU A 339 -22.26 -16.92 2.03
N MET A 340 -21.10 -17.57 2.09
CA MET A 340 -19.90 -17.16 1.35
C MET A 340 -20.01 -17.54 -0.14
N PHE A 341 -19.39 -16.74 -1.00
CA PHE A 341 -19.31 -16.99 -2.45
C PHE A 341 -18.62 -18.34 -2.74
N GLY A 342 -17.48 -18.59 -2.09
CA GLY A 342 -16.75 -19.85 -2.09
C GLY A 342 -15.97 -20.15 -3.37
N GLU A 343 -15.01 -21.08 -3.28
CA GLU A 343 -14.14 -21.47 -4.40
C GLU A 343 -14.93 -22.03 -5.60
N THR A 344 -15.99 -22.82 -5.37
CA THR A 344 -16.76 -23.44 -6.46
C THR A 344 -17.44 -22.42 -7.36
N ARG A 345 -17.94 -21.31 -6.80
CA ARG A 345 -18.58 -20.25 -7.60
C ARG A 345 -17.56 -19.40 -8.34
N LEU A 346 -16.39 -19.19 -7.73
CA LEU A 346 -15.26 -18.54 -8.39
C LEU A 346 -14.78 -19.36 -9.60
N GLU A 347 -14.58 -20.66 -9.41
CA GLU A 347 -14.24 -21.60 -10.50
C GLU A 347 -15.27 -21.56 -11.63
N ALA A 348 -16.57 -21.55 -11.30
CA ALA A 348 -17.64 -21.47 -12.28
C ALA A 348 -17.67 -20.12 -13.03
N ALA A 349 -17.38 -19.01 -12.34
CA ALA A 349 -17.30 -17.68 -12.96
C ALA A 349 -16.12 -17.58 -13.93
N VAL A 350 -14.97 -18.14 -13.56
CA VAL A 350 -13.78 -18.19 -14.40
C VAL A 350 -14.01 -19.09 -15.62
N ALA A 351 -14.47 -20.32 -15.42
CA ALA A 351 -14.70 -21.28 -16.51
C ALA A 351 -15.86 -20.91 -17.45
N GLY A 352 -16.83 -20.11 -16.97
CA GLY A 352 -17.97 -19.64 -17.76
C GLY A 352 -17.68 -18.37 -18.58
N THR A 353 -16.48 -17.80 -18.49
CA THR A 353 -16.12 -16.59 -19.23
C THR A 353 -15.75 -16.93 -20.68
N PRO A 354 -16.39 -16.32 -21.68
CA PRO A 354 -15.99 -16.49 -23.08
C PRO A 354 -14.64 -15.80 -23.37
N ASP A 355 -13.88 -16.34 -24.34
CA ASP A 355 -12.55 -15.82 -24.74
C ASP A 355 -12.53 -14.33 -25.16
N ASP A 356 -13.68 -13.73 -25.50
CA ASP A 356 -13.80 -12.32 -25.91
C ASP A 356 -14.10 -11.35 -24.76
N GLN A 357 -14.30 -11.86 -23.55
CA GLN A 357 -14.61 -11.06 -22.35
C GLN A 357 -13.48 -11.09 -21.34
N SER A 358 -13.33 -9.99 -20.60
CA SER A 358 -12.40 -9.96 -19.47
C SER A 358 -12.88 -10.87 -18.35
N VAL A 359 -12.03 -11.83 -17.98
CA VAL A 359 -12.24 -12.73 -16.84
C VAL A 359 -12.37 -11.95 -15.54
N LEU A 360 -11.58 -10.87 -15.39
CA LEU A 360 -11.67 -9.94 -14.27
C LEU A 360 -13.10 -9.42 -14.10
N ASP A 361 -13.66 -8.83 -15.16
CA ASP A 361 -15.02 -8.26 -15.11
C ASP A 361 -16.09 -9.34 -14.90
N ALA A 362 -15.89 -10.55 -15.42
CA ALA A 362 -16.80 -11.66 -15.23
C ALA A 362 -16.86 -12.09 -13.76
N VAL A 363 -15.70 -12.21 -13.10
CA VAL A 363 -15.61 -12.50 -11.66
C VAL A 363 -16.25 -11.38 -10.83
N LEU A 364 -15.91 -10.12 -11.10
CA LEU A 364 -16.49 -8.98 -10.37
C LEU A 364 -18.02 -8.92 -10.50
N ARG A 365 -18.56 -9.13 -11.71
CA ARG A 365 -20.01 -9.20 -11.92
C ARG A 365 -20.65 -10.39 -11.21
N ALA A 366 -19.97 -11.54 -11.15
CA ALA A 366 -20.49 -12.72 -10.44
C ALA A 366 -20.58 -12.47 -8.93
N VAL A 367 -19.56 -11.85 -8.34
CA VAL A 367 -19.55 -11.47 -6.92
C VAL A 367 -20.63 -10.44 -6.63
N ALA A 368 -20.72 -9.35 -7.41
CA ALA A 368 -21.74 -8.31 -7.20
C ALA A 368 -23.17 -8.85 -7.31
N ARG A 369 -23.43 -9.76 -8.25
CA ARG A 369 -24.74 -10.44 -8.38
C ARG A 369 -25.06 -11.33 -7.18
N PHE A 370 -24.05 -11.97 -6.58
CA PHE A 370 -24.24 -12.85 -5.43
C PHE A 370 -24.47 -12.06 -4.14
N THR A 371 -23.71 -11.00 -3.91
CA THR A 371 -23.84 -10.16 -2.71
C THR A 371 -25.07 -9.27 -2.73
N GLY A 372 -25.63 -9.00 -3.93
CA GLY A 372 -26.83 -8.16 -4.10
C GLY A 372 -26.56 -6.67 -3.89
N ALA A 373 -25.29 -6.28 -3.80
CA ALA A 373 -24.86 -4.90 -3.63
C ALA A 373 -24.37 -4.34 -4.96
N GLU A 374 -24.90 -3.18 -5.39
CA GLU A 374 -24.31 -2.39 -6.49
C GLU A 374 -22.91 -1.87 -6.12
N GLU A 375 -22.57 -1.83 -4.82
CA GLU A 375 -21.24 -1.53 -4.27
C GLU A 375 -20.94 -2.55 -3.14
N SER A 376 -20.08 -3.53 -3.44
CA SER A 376 -19.76 -4.74 -2.67
C SER A 376 -19.20 -4.51 -1.25
N SER A 377 -19.42 -5.50 -0.38
CA SER A 377 -18.73 -5.75 0.90
C SER A 377 -17.22 -5.99 0.75
N ASP A 378 -16.45 -5.59 1.78
CA ASP A 378 -15.03 -5.85 2.16
C ASP A 378 -13.95 -5.97 1.06
N ASP A 379 -12.68 -5.88 1.47
CA ASP A 379 -11.47 -5.67 0.66
C ASP A 379 -11.30 -6.72 -0.47
N LEU A 380 -11.84 -6.41 -1.66
CA LEU A 380 -11.76 -7.29 -2.82
C LEU A 380 -10.59 -6.90 -3.71
N THR A 381 -9.60 -7.78 -3.81
CA THR A 381 -8.48 -7.65 -4.74
C THR A 381 -8.43 -8.80 -5.73
N VAL A 382 -8.45 -8.47 -7.02
CA VAL A 382 -8.34 -9.44 -8.12
C VAL A 382 -7.32 -8.94 -9.12
N LEU A 383 -6.45 -9.84 -9.56
CA LEU A 383 -5.41 -9.60 -10.54
C LEU A 383 -5.59 -10.58 -11.71
N THR A 384 -5.47 -10.05 -12.92
CA THR A 384 -5.31 -10.83 -14.14
C THR A 384 -4.06 -10.39 -14.89
N VAL A 385 -3.33 -11.38 -15.42
CA VAL A 385 -2.10 -11.18 -16.18
C VAL A 385 -2.24 -11.94 -17.49
N ASP A 386 -2.27 -11.21 -18.59
CA ASP A 386 -2.35 -11.76 -19.93
C ASP A 386 -0.93 -12.06 -20.46
N VAL A 387 -0.77 -13.19 -21.15
CA VAL A 387 0.47 -13.54 -21.83
C VAL A 387 0.45 -12.89 -23.21
N VAL A 388 1.16 -11.78 -23.34
CA VAL A 388 1.26 -10.97 -24.56
C VAL A 388 2.65 -11.12 -25.22
N PRO A 389 2.82 -10.71 -26.49
CA PRO A 389 4.14 -10.71 -27.13
C PRO A 389 5.15 -9.85 -26.34
N PRO A 390 6.45 -10.25 -26.26
CA PRO A 390 7.46 -9.55 -25.47
C PRO A 390 7.58 -8.05 -25.78
N ALA A 391 7.41 -7.66 -27.05
CA ALA A 391 7.53 -6.29 -27.52
C ALA A 391 6.56 -5.31 -26.84
N GLU A 392 5.38 -5.77 -26.42
CA GLU A 392 4.37 -4.91 -25.77
C GLU A 392 4.73 -4.55 -24.31
N VAL A 393 5.63 -5.32 -23.70
CA VAL A 393 6.06 -5.15 -22.30
C VAL A 393 7.45 -4.51 -22.20
N GLU A 394 8.34 -4.74 -23.17
CA GLU A 394 9.70 -4.19 -23.19
C GLU A 394 9.76 -2.66 -23.38
N GLU A 395 8.73 -2.04 -23.96
CA GLU A 395 8.63 -0.58 -24.12
C GLU A 395 8.27 0.16 -22.82
N LEU A 396 7.98 -0.54 -21.72
CA LEU A 396 7.61 0.09 -20.44
C LEU A 396 8.82 0.82 -19.82
N PRO A 397 8.76 2.15 -19.63
CA PRO A 397 9.82 2.86 -18.93
C PRO A 397 9.87 2.37 -17.48
N LEU A 398 11.02 1.83 -17.06
CA LEU A 398 11.33 1.58 -15.65
C LEU A 398 11.09 2.88 -14.87
N ARG A 399 9.97 2.99 -14.16
CA ARG A 399 9.64 4.12 -13.25
C ARG A 399 10.44 4.09 -11.94
N VAL A 400 11.48 3.27 -11.85
CA VAL A 400 12.43 3.37 -10.74
C VAL A 400 13.12 4.73 -10.86
N THR A 401 12.97 5.53 -9.81
CA THR A 401 13.42 6.93 -9.72
C THR A 401 14.67 7.18 -10.53
N GLN A 402 14.51 7.96 -11.60
CA GLN A 402 15.61 8.50 -12.39
C GLN A 402 16.49 9.29 -11.42
N SER A 403 17.55 8.66 -10.90
CA SER A 403 18.60 9.41 -10.23
C SER A 403 19.12 10.40 -11.27
N ALA A 404 18.86 11.69 -11.05
CA ALA A 404 19.26 12.81 -11.91
C ALA A 404 20.79 12.99 -11.96
N LEU A 405 21.55 12.05 -11.43
CA LEU A 405 23.00 12.04 -11.45
C LEU A 405 23.47 11.47 -12.79
N SER A 406 24.30 12.23 -13.49
CA SER A 406 25.09 11.72 -14.61
C SER A 406 25.92 10.53 -14.12
N GLY A 407 25.60 9.33 -14.60
CA GLY A 407 26.36 8.12 -14.26
C GLY A 407 27.84 8.23 -14.66
N PRO A 408 28.71 7.34 -14.14
CA PRO A 408 30.15 7.43 -14.37
C PRO A 408 30.51 7.21 -15.86
N ALA A 409 31.13 8.22 -16.48
CA ALA A 409 31.51 8.20 -17.90
C ALA A 409 32.62 7.18 -18.24
N THR A 410 33.48 6.83 -17.27
CA THR A 410 34.53 5.82 -17.46
C THR A 410 34.86 5.16 -16.14
N TRP A 411 34.82 3.84 -16.09
CA TRP A 411 35.11 3.07 -14.87
C TRP A 411 35.64 1.67 -15.21
N SER A 412 36.31 1.05 -14.25
CA SER A 412 36.72 -0.35 -14.30
C SER A 412 36.48 -1.01 -12.94
N CYS A 413 35.98 -2.23 -12.92
CA CYS A 413 35.72 -3.03 -11.73
C CYS A 413 36.24 -4.44 -11.91
N GLU A 414 36.81 -5.01 -10.85
CA GLU A 414 37.22 -6.40 -10.81
C GLU A 414 36.56 -7.07 -9.59
N TYR A 415 35.89 -8.20 -9.81
CA TYR A 415 35.09 -8.89 -8.81
C TYR A 415 35.36 -10.39 -8.87
N GLU A 416 35.85 -10.96 -7.78
CA GLU A 416 36.24 -12.36 -7.67
C GLU A 416 35.36 -13.08 -6.64
N VAL A 417 34.78 -14.22 -7.03
CA VAL A 417 34.05 -15.11 -6.13
C VAL A 417 34.82 -16.41 -6.01
N THR A 418 35.12 -16.83 -4.77
CA THR A 418 35.97 -17.97 -4.49
C THR A 418 35.32 -18.96 -3.52
N GLY A 419 35.76 -20.22 -3.60
CA GLY A 419 35.41 -21.29 -2.65
C GLY A 419 33.91 -21.57 -2.52
N GLU A 420 33.45 -21.83 -1.30
CA GLU A 420 32.06 -22.19 -1.00
C GLU A 420 31.05 -21.09 -1.37
N THR A 421 31.50 -19.84 -1.51
CA THR A 421 30.64 -18.71 -1.92
C THR A 421 30.06 -18.92 -3.32
N LEU A 422 30.75 -19.61 -4.23
CA LEU A 422 30.24 -19.95 -5.56
C LEU A 422 28.96 -20.80 -5.52
N ALA A 423 28.72 -21.54 -4.44
CA ALA A 423 27.52 -22.35 -4.27
C ALA A 423 26.35 -21.58 -3.61
N GLN A 424 26.65 -20.49 -2.90
CA GLN A 424 25.68 -19.79 -2.04
C GLN A 424 25.29 -18.42 -2.60
N PHE A 425 26.08 -17.85 -3.50
CA PHE A 425 25.93 -16.47 -3.93
C PHE A 425 25.99 -16.33 -5.45
N ASN A 426 24.99 -15.64 -6.00
CA ASN A 426 24.97 -15.26 -7.42
C ASN A 426 25.58 -13.86 -7.60
N PRO A 427 26.72 -13.70 -8.31
CA PRO A 427 27.36 -12.40 -8.50
C PRO A 427 26.66 -11.51 -9.54
N LEU A 428 25.85 -12.10 -10.42
CA LEU A 428 25.25 -11.40 -11.56
C LEU A 428 24.45 -10.15 -11.17
N PRO A 429 23.59 -10.15 -10.13
CA PRO A 429 22.82 -8.97 -9.76
C PRO A 429 23.70 -7.78 -9.35
N LEU A 430 24.83 -8.03 -8.68
CA LEU A 430 25.77 -6.96 -8.31
C LEU A 430 26.48 -6.39 -9.52
N LEU A 431 26.97 -7.26 -10.42
CA LEU A 431 27.65 -6.83 -11.64
C LEU A 431 26.71 -6.08 -12.58
N LEU A 432 25.48 -6.57 -12.72
CA LEU A 432 24.43 -5.89 -13.46
C LEU A 432 24.14 -4.53 -12.82
N HIS A 433 24.00 -4.45 -11.50
CA HIS A 433 23.73 -3.18 -10.82
C HIS A 433 24.80 -2.12 -11.11
N ILE A 434 26.09 -2.49 -11.10
CA ILE A 434 27.18 -1.57 -11.48
C ILE A 434 27.01 -1.08 -12.93
N CYS A 435 26.61 -1.96 -13.84
CA CYS A 435 26.33 -1.58 -15.23
C CYS A 435 25.10 -0.67 -15.35
N MET A 436 24.07 -0.90 -14.52
CA MET A 436 22.84 -0.11 -14.51
C MET A 436 23.04 1.28 -13.92
N GLU A 437 24.18 1.62 -13.31
CA GLU A 437 24.46 3.03 -12.97
C GLU A 437 24.68 3.90 -14.23
N VAL A 438 25.00 3.28 -15.37
CA VAL A 438 25.21 3.97 -16.66
C VAL A 438 23.87 4.12 -17.41
N PRO A 439 23.41 5.36 -17.70
CA PRO A 439 22.12 5.59 -18.35
C PRO A 439 21.92 4.85 -19.69
N GLY A 440 22.95 4.79 -20.53
CA GLY A 440 22.89 4.11 -21.83
C GLY A 440 22.79 2.59 -21.74
N LEU A 441 23.36 1.99 -20.69
CA LEU A 441 23.24 0.55 -20.44
C LEU A 441 21.92 0.17 -19.77
N ARG A 442 21.30 1.08 -18.99
CA ARG A 442 20.00 0.82 -18.31
C ARG A 442 18.91 0.36 -19.27
N ARG A 443 18.79 1.02 -20.42
CA ARG A 443 17.76 0.69 -21.43
C ARG A 443 17.98 -0.67 -22.09
N ARG A 444 19.21 -1.19 -22.03
CA ARG A 444 19.60 -2.48 -22.60
C ARG A 444 19.98 -3.47 -21.51
N GLY A 445 19.40 -3.32 -20.32
CA GLY A 445 19.69 -4.14 -19.15
C GLY A 445 19.54 -5.63 -19.41
N GLY A 446 18.59 -6.05 -20.26
CA GLY A 446 18.41 -7.44 -20.64
C GLY A 446 19.48 -8.02 -21.54
N GLU A 447 19.96 -7.23 -22.50
CA GLU A 447 21.09 -7.64 -23.33
C GLU A 447 22.35 -7.78 -22.46
N VAL A 448 22.61 -6.80 -21.59
CA VAL A 448 23.76 -6.80 -20.66
C VAL A 448 23.67 -7.96 -19.67
N TYR A 449 22.50 -8.19 -19.07
CA TYR A 449 22.29 -9.31 -18.15
C TYR A 449 22.54 -10.64 -18.87
N THR A 450 22.00 -10.81 -20.07
CA THR A 450 22.20 -12.02 -20.86
C THR A 450 23.67 -12.28 -21.14
N VAL A 451 24.45 -11.25 -21.50
CA VAL A 451 25.90 -11.37 -21.67
C VAL A 451 26.58 -11.84 -20.38
N LEU A 452 26.28 -11.20 -19.24
CA LEU A 452 26.86 -11.56 -17.95
C LEU A 452 26.47 -12.99 -17.53
N ALA A 453 25.20 -13.34 -17.67
CA ALA A 453 24.64 -14.61 -17.26
C ALA A 453 25.20 -15.78 -18.07
N GLU A 454 25.33 -15.63 -19.38
CA GLU A 454 25.93 -16.64 -20.25
C GLU A 454 27.43 -16.82 -19.94
N LEU A 455 28.18 -15.74 -19.73
CA LEU A 455 29.58 -15.83 -19.32
C LEU A 455 29.75 -16.53 -17.97
N TYR A 456 28.91 -16.18 -16.98
CA TYR A 456 28.93 -16.82 -15.67
C TYR A 456 28.53 -18.30 -15.72
N THR A 457 27.48 -18.63 -16.47
CA THR A 457 27.01 -20.02 -16.61
C THR A 457 28.08 -20.87 -17.29
N ASN A 458 28.76 -20.35 -18.32
CA ASN A 458 29.88 -21.05 -18.95
C ASN A 458 31.06 -21.26 -18.00
N ALA A 459 31.46 -20.20 -17.28
CA ALA A 459 32.55 -20.25 -16.30
C ALA A 459 32.25 -21.24 -15.16
N LEU A 460 31.06 -21.17 -14.57
CA LEU A 460 30.66 -22.01 -13.44
C LEU A 460 30.38 -23.46 -13.88
N GLU A 461 29.51 -23.66 -14.87
CA GLU A 461 29.03 -25.01 -15.21
C GLU A 461 30.04 -25.82 -16.00
N HIS A 462 30.74 -25.19 -16.95
CA HIS A 462 31.66 -25.88 -17.85
C HIS A 462 33.11 -25.74 -17.40
N GLY A 463 33.53 -24.56 -16.91
CA GLY A 463 34.86 -24.33 -16.39
C GLY A 463 35.09 -24.99 -15.03
N VAL A 464 34.37 -24.53 -14.00
CA VAL A 464 34.54 -24.95 -12.60
C VAL A 464 33.96 -26.34 -12.33
N LEU A 465 32.69 -26.57 -12.69
CA LEU A 465 32.01 -27.84 -12.38
C LEU A 465 32.29 -28.95 -13.39
N GLY A 466 32.82 -28.64 -14.59
CA GLY A 466 33.14 -29.63 -15.62
C GLY A 466 31.93 -30.44 -16.09
N LEU A 467 30.74 -29.85 -16.12
CA LEU A 467 29.50 -30.53 -16.52
C LEU A 467 29.46 -30.67 -18.06
N PRO A 468 29.26 -31.90 -18.61
CA PRO A 468 29.18 -32.09 -20.05
C PRO A 468 27.92 -31.44 -20.64
N SER A 469 28.07 -30.58 -21.65
CA SER A 469 26.94 -29.93 -22.34
C SER A 469 25.99 -30.93 -23.04
N VAL A 470 26.44 -32.17 -23.25
CA VAL A 470 25.68 -33.26 -23.91
C VAL A 470 24.49 -33.73 -23.07
N TRP A 471 24.53 -33.56 -21.75
CA TRP A 471 23.46 -34.00 -20.85
C TRP A 471 22.20 -33.10 -20.91
N LYS A 472 22.30 -31.93 -21.53
CA LYS A 472 21.17 -31.02 -21.81
C LYS A 472 20.34 -31.44 -23.05
N ASN A 473 20.63 -32.59 -23.67
CA ASN A 473 19.99 -33.01 -24.93
C ASN A 473 18.81 -33.99 -24.76
N SER A 474 18.52 -34.49 -23.55
CA SER A 474 17.36 -35.36 -23.30
C SER A 474 16.64 -35.02 -21.99
N PRO A 475 15.30 -35.20 -21.89
CA PRO A 475 14.53 -34.94 -20.67
C PRO A 475 15.03 -35.73 -19.44
N GLU A 476 15.48 -36.98 -19.66
CA GLU A 476 16.07 -37.83 -18.62
C GLU A 476 17.48 -37.36 -18.19
N GLY A 477 18.23 -36.74 -19.11
CA GLY A 477 19.54 -36.13 -18.85
C GLY A 477 19.48 -34.85 -18.02
N PHE A 478 18.37 -34.09 -18.11
CA PHE A 478 18.18 -32.86 -17.33
C PHE A 478 18.09 -33.11 -15.82
N GLY A 479 17.37 -34.16 -15.38
CA GLY A 479 17.31 -34.52 -13.96
C GLY A 479 18.68 -34.90 -13.39
N GLN A 480 19.45 -35.68 -14.14
CA GLN A 480 20.83 -36.05 -13.78
C GLN A 480 21.77 -34.85 -13.80
N TYR A 481 21.59 -33.92 -14.73
CA TYR A 481 22.35 -32.69 -14.83
C TYR A 481 22.20 -31.81 -13.59
N TYR A 482 20.96 -31.54 -13.15
CA TYR A 482 20.70 -30.70 -11.98
C TYR A 482 21.16 -31.35 -10.67
N ALA A 483 20.94 -32.66 -10.51
CA ALA A 483 21.41 -33.41 -9.35
C ALA A 483 22.95 -33.41 -9.25
N GLU A 484 23.64 -33.58 -10.39
CA GLU A 484 25.11 -33.54 -10.43
C GLU A 484 25.65 -32.12 -10.22
N ARG A 485 24.97 -31.10 -10.74
CA ARG A 485 25.28 -29.68 -10.50
C ARG A 485 25.23 -29.37 -9.00
N GLU A 486 24.16 -29.73 -8.30
CA GLU A 486 24.08 -29.55 -6.84
C GLU A 486 25.16 -30.34 -6.11
N ARG A 487 25.43 -31.58 -6.51
CA ARG A 487 26.47 -32.41 -5.89
C ARG A 487 27.85 -31.78 -6.00
N ARG A 488 28.22 -31.31 -7.19
CA ARG A 488 29.54 -30.72 -7.45
C ARG A 488 29.66 -29.34 -6.79
N LEU A 489 28.60 -28.52 -6.79
CA LEU A 489 28.57 -27.23 -6.10
C LEU A 489 28.88 -27.37 -4.60
N ARG A 490 28.48 -28.47 -3.94
CA ARG A 490 28.80 -28.74 -2.53
C ARG A 490 30.30 -29.01 -2.26
N THR A 491 31.12 -29.24 -3.28
CA THR A 491 32.55 -29.59 -3.17
C THR A 491 33.49 -28.60 -3.89
N VAL A 492 33.02 -27.39 -4.25
CA VAL A 492 33.71 -26.39 -5.08
C VAL A 492 34.88 -25.65 -4.39
N GLY A 493 35.24 -26.01 -3.15
CA GLY A 493 36.06 -25.21 -2.22
C GLY A 493 37.37 -24.56 -2.74
N ASP A 494 38.01 -25.08 -3.79
CA ASP A 494 39.28 -24.55 -4.32
C ASP A 494 39.14 -23.75 -5.64
N HIS A 495 37.92 -23.44 -6.08
CA HIS A 495 37.68 -22.75 -7.35
C HIS A 495 37.34 -21.26 -7.22
N ALA A 496 37.57 -20.52 -8.31
CA ALA A 496 37.33 -19.09 -8.40
C ALA A 496 36.73 -18.71 -9.76
N VAL A 497 35.85 -17.72 -9.76
CA VAL A 497 35.35 -17.04 -10.97
C VAL A 497 35.56 -15.54 -10.80
N LEU A 498 36.25 -14.93 -11.76
CA LEU A 498 36.64 -13.53 -11.80
C LEU A 498 35.91 -12.81 -12.92
N PHE A 499 35.30 -11.67 -12.62
CA PHE A 499 34.77 -10.73 -13.59
C PHE A 499 35.60 -9.45 -13.58
N ARG A 500 36.03 -9.00 -14.77
CA ARG A 500 36.54 -7.65 -14.98
C ARG A 500 35.62 -6.92 -15.96
N LEU A 501 35.10 -5.79 -15.52
CA LEU A 501 34.21 -4.93 -16.27
C LEU A 501 34.92 -3.60 -16.53
N GLU A 502 34.98 -3.17 -17.78
CA GLU A 502 35.52 -1.87 -18.17
C GLU A 502 34.49 -1.14 -19.02
N HIS A 503 34.20 0.10 -18.66
CA HIS A 503 33.17 0.89 -19.32
C HIS A 503 33.73 2.25 -19.75
N LYS A 504 33.37 2.67 -20.97
CA LYS A 504 33.71 3.99 -21.53
C LYS A 504 32.51 4.57 -22.28
N THR A 505 32.10 5.78 -21.94
CA THR A 505 31.07 6.54 -22.67
C THR A 505 31.71 7.56 -23.61
N GLY A 506 31.25 7.59 -24.85
CA GLY A 506 31.60 8.57 -25.88
C GLY A 506 30.43 9.49 -26.24
N ARG A 507 30.60 10.34 -27.26
CA ARG A 507 29.58 11.32 -27.68
C ARG A 507 28.33 10.70 -28.34
N ASN A 508 28.48 9.56 -29.00
CA ASN A 508 27.40 8.91 -29.77
C ASN A 508 27.01 7.53 -29.22
N GLY A 509 27.47 7.16 -28.02
CA GLY A 509 27.27 5.83 -27.45
C GLY A 509 28.32 5.48 -26.41
N GLY A 510 28.50 4.19 -26.15
CA GLY A 510 29.58 3.71 -25.29
C GLY A 510 29.95 2.26 -25.53
N GLU A 511 30.96 1.81 -24.79
CA GLU A 511 31.51 0.46 -24.85
C GLU A 511 31.59 -0.13 -23.43
N LEU A 512 31.13 -1.37 -23.29
CA LEU A 512 31.23 -2.19 -22.10
C LEU A 512 32.02 -3.44 -22.46
N ARG A 513 33.18 -3.60 -21.84
CA ARG A 513 34.04 -4.76 -22.00
C ARG A 513 33.93 -5.62 -20.75
N VAL A 514 33.52 -6.87 -20.95
CA VAL A 514 33.32 -7.86 -19.89
C VAL A 514 34.32 -9.00 -20.10
N VAL A 515 35.18 -9.23 -19.13
CA VAL A 515 36.10 -10.37 -19.10
C VAL A 515 35.67 -11.29 -17.97
N CYS A 516 35.39 -12.55 -18.29
CA CYS A 516 35.11 -13.60 -17.31
C CYS A 516 36.23 -14.63 -17.36
N ARG A 517 36.88 -14.87 -16.22
CA ARG A 517 37.91 -15.90 -16.06
C ARG A 517 37.47 -16.91 -15.00
N ASP A 518 37.65 -18.19 -15.30
CA ASP A 518 37.43 -19.28 -14.35
C ASP A 518 38.74 -20.01 -14.01
N SER A 519 38.75 -20.65 -12.83
CA SER A 519 39.88 -21.48 -12.36
C SER A 519 39.86 -22.92 -12.91
N GLY A 520 38.96 -23.22 -13.84
CA GLY A 520 38.84 -24.53 -14.46
C GLY A 520 39.99 -24.85 -15.43
N VAL A 521 39.96 -26.07 -15.98
CA VAL A 521 40.99 -26.58 -16.89
C VAL A 521 40.97 -25.92 -18.28
N GLY A 522 39.92 -25.14 -18.58
CA GLY A 522 39.68 -24.53 -19.90
C GLY A 522 39.23 -25.53 -20.96
N PHE A 523 39.03 -25.06 -22.18
CA PHE A 523 38.69 -25.89 -23.35
C PHE A 523 39.42 -25.42 -24.61
N ASN A 524 39.72 -26.35 -25.52
CA ASN A 524 40.42 -26.02 -26.76
C ASN A 524 39.50 -25.29 -27.76
N TYR A 525 39.52 -23.96 -27.72
CA TYR A 525 38.68 -23.10 -28.56
C TYR A 525 39.20 -22.96 -30.00
N THR A 526 40.43 -23.41 -30.29
CA THR A 526 41.06 -23.37 -31.62
C THR A 526 40.38 -24.28 -32.66
N GLU A 527 39.65 -25.31 -32.24
CA GLU A 527 38.91 -26.22 -33.14
C GLU A 527 37.44 -25.79 -33.39
N GLN A 528 36.87 -24.92 -32.54
CA GLN A 528 35.47 -24.48 -32.62
C GLN A 528 35.24 -23.24 -33.50
N THR A 529 36.29 -22.52 -33.89
CA THR A 529 36.20 -21.34 -34.77
C THR A 529 35.84 -21.70 -36.22
N GLN A 530 35.91 -22.99 -36.61
CA GLN A 530 35.65 -23.47 -37.97
C GLN A 530 34.38 -24.31 -38.14
N ARG A 531 33.61 -24.59 -37.07
CA ARG A 531 32.35 -25.33 -37.19
C ARG A 531 31.17 -24.38 -37.39
N THR A 532 30.60 -24.42 -38.59
CA THR A 532 29.26 -23.88 -38.90
C THR A 532 28.23 -24.49 -37.94
N VAL A 533 27.32 -23.64 -37.46
CA VAL A 533 26.27 -23.94 -36.48
C VAL A 533 25.48 -25.20 -36.86
N PRO A 534 25.32 -26.21 -36.00
CA PRO A 534 24.35 -27.28 -36.23
C PRO A 534 22.93 -26.77 -35.93
N GLU A 535 22.02 -26.91 -36.89
CA GLU A 535 20.63 -26.42 -36.86
C GLU A 535 19.68 -27.14 -35.86
N ALA A 536 20.14 -28.12 -35.06
CA ALA A 536 19.20 -28.95 -34.29
C ALA A 536 19.77 -29.58 -33.00
N GLY A 537 20.37 -28.78 -32.10
CA GLY A 537 20.79 -29.27 -30.78
C GLY A 537 20.66 -28.21 -29.67
N TYR A 538 20.35 -28.65 -28.45
CA TYR A 538 20.22 -27.79 -27.26
C TYR A 538 21.57 -27.30 -26.70
N ALA A 539 22.71 -27.79 -27.21
CA ALA A 539 24.05 -27.40 -26.81
C ALA A 539 24.65 -26.32 -27.73
N GLY A 540 25.16 -25.22 -27.17
CA GLY A 540 25.90 -24.17 -27.89
C GLY A 540 25.14 -22.87 -28.18
N ARG A 541 23.88 -22.73 -27.75
CA ARG A 541 23.09 -21.50 -27.93
C ARG A 541 23.73 -20.28 -27.26
N GLY A 542 24.32 -20.43 -26.07
CA GLY A 542 24.93 -19.32 -25.32
C GLY A 542 26.03 -18.58 -26.10
N LEU A 543 26.95 -19.31 -26.74
CA LEU A 543 28.01 -18.69 -27.56
C LEU A 543 27.47 -18.04 -28.84
N ALA A 544 26.41 -18.60 -29.44
CA ALA A 544 25.76 -18.01 -30.60
C ALA A 544 25.04 -16.71 -30.24
N LEU A 545 24.39 -16.68 -29.07
CA LEU A 545 23.68 -15.53 -28.55
C LEU A 545 24.63 -14.39 -28.13
N LEU A 546 25.75 -14.74 -27.49
CA LEU A 546 26.85 -13.80 -27.22
C LEU A 546 27.43 -13.19 -28.50
N ARG A 547 27.59 -13.96 -29.58
CA ARG A 547 28.06 -13.44 -30.88
C ARG A 547 27.05 -12.55 -31.60
N GLN A 548 25.75 -12.67 -31.28
CA GLN A 548 24.71 -11.79 -31.82
C GLN A 548 24.62 -10.48 -31.03
N LEU A 549 24.80 -10.53 -29.70
CA LEU A 549 24.69 -9.36 -28.83
C LEU A 549 25.99 -8.55 -28.73
N CYS A 550 27.16 -9.19 -28.82
CA CYS A 550 28.46 -8.53 -28.66
C CYS A 550 29.14 -8.25 -30.01
N ASP A 551 29.80 -7.11 -30.13
CA ASP A 551 30.61 -6.73 -31.29
C ASP A 551 31.81 -7.68 -31.49
N SER A 552 32.40 -8.14 -30.39
CA SER A 552 33.50 -9.11 -30.43
C SER A 552 33.48 -10.04 -29.23
N LEU A 553 33.78 -11.30 -29.47
CA LEU A 553 33.97 -12.33 -28.46
C LEU A 553 35.33 -13.02 -28.69
N THR A 554 36.24 -12.90 -27.74
CA THR A 554 37.60 -13.48 -27.82
C THR A 554 37.86 -14.39 -26.62
N HIS A 555 38.41 -15.57 -26.89
CA HIS A 555 38.85 -16.51 -25.85
C HIS A 555 40.36 -16.39 -25.68
N HIS A 556 40.83 -16.37 -24.42
CA HIS A 556 42.23 -16.25 -24.05
C HIS A 556 42.70 -17.47 -23.23
N GLY A 557 44.01 -17.61 -23.06
CA GLY A 557 44.60 -18.70 -22.26
C GLY A 557 44.33 -20.10 -22.82
N THR A 558 43.92 -21.03 -21.97
CA THR A 558 43.49 -22.40 -22.35
C THR A 558 41.99 -22.48 -22.64
N GLY A 559 41.32 -21.34 -22.85
CA GLY A 559 39.86 -21.25 -23.02
C GLY A 559 39.08 -21.04 -21.73
N ASN A 560 39.77 -20.75 -20.63
CA ASN A 560 39.21 -20.43 -19.31
C ASN A 560 39.06 -18.91 -19.06
N GLU A 561 39.31 -18.10 -20.08
CA GLU A 561 39.10 -16.65 -20.05
C GLU A 561 38.37 -16.24 -21.33
N VAL A 562 37.26 -15.53 -21.16
CA VAL A 562 36.41 -15.07 -22.25
C VAL A 562 36.20 -13.57 -22.11
N GLU A 563 36.47 -12.85 -23.19
CA GLU A 563 36.28 -11.41 -23.29
C GLU A 563 35.17 -11.12 -24.30
N ALA A 564 34.16 -10.38 -23.85
CA ALA A 564 33.04 -9.90 -24.63
C ALA A 564 33.04 -8.37 -24.65
N VAL A 565 32.92 -7.78 -25.84
CA VAL A 565 32.81 -6.32 -26.02
C VAL A 565 31.42 -6.00 -26.54
N TYR A 566 30.68 -5.22 -25.76
CA TYR A 566 29.33 -4.78 -26.05
C TYR A 566 29.32 -3.27 -26.33
N ARG A 567 28.74 -2.85 -27.46
CA ARG A 567 28.62 -1.43 -27.83
C ARG A 567 27.16 -1.04 -28.01
N TRP A 568 26.83 0.16 -27.56
CA TRP A 568 25.51 0.77 -27.79
C TRP A 568 25.67 2.19 -28.31
N THR A 569 24.64 2.68 -28.99
CA THR A 569 24.55 4.04 -29.52
C THR A 569 23.37 4.78 -28.89
N PHE A 570 23.46 6.11 -28.78
CA PHE A 570 22.32 6.95 -28.45
C PHE A 570 21.41 7.10 -29.67
N ASP A 571 20.10 7.20 -29.48
CA ASP A 571 19.16 7.46 -30.57
C ASP A 571 19.38 8.90 -31.10
N PRO A 572 19.24 9.18 -32.42
CA PRO A 572 19.54 10.49 -33.00
C PRO A 572 18.77 11.66 -32.36
N ASP A 573 17.55 11.42 -31.88
CA ASP A 573 16.69 12.42 -31.23
C ASP A 573 17.17 12.83 -29.81
N GLU A 574 18.11 12.09 -29.21
CA GLU A 574 18.66 12.41 -27.88
C GLU A 574 19.95 13.25 -27.93
N SER A 575 20.54 13.44 -29.13
CA SER A 575 21.79 14.18 -29.29
C SER A 575 21.67 15.70 -29.01
N GLU A 576 20.45 16.25 -28.98
CA GLU A 576 20.20 17.67 -28.68
C GLU A 576 20.05 17.98 -27.17
N GLN A 577 19.84 16.97 -26.30
CA GLN A 577 19.60 17.21 -24.86
C GLN A 577 20.85 17.14 -23.98
N HIS A 578 22.00 16.74 -24.51
CA HIS A 578 23.27 16.68 -23.77
C HIS A 578 24.26 17.82 -24.11
N THR A 579 23.79 18.82 -24.87
CA THR A 579 24.46 20.12 -25.00
C THR A 579 23.66 21.18 -24.24
N GLY A 580 23.82 21.22 -22.93
CA GLY A 580 23.27 22.24 -22.03
C GLY A 580 24.07 22.34 -20.75
#